data_AF-A0A6A6EVI4-F1
#
_entry.id   AF-A0A6A6EVI4-F1
#
_cell.length_a   1.000
_cell.length_b   1.000
_cell.length_c   1.000
_cell.angle_alpha   90.00
_cell.angle_beta   90.00
_cell.angle_gamma   90.00
#
_symmetry.space_group_name_H-M   'P 1'
#
loop_
_entity.id
_entity.type
_entity.pdbx_description
1 polymer ?
#
loop_
_entity_poly.entity_id
_entity_poly.type
_entity_poly.pdbx_seq_one_letter_code
_entity_poly.pdbx_strand_id
1 'polypeptide(L)'
;MSTATILGVSSTLTPPLLAALRIAPLLGTTATLAHAYMEETTTRSLFTPTPSQSPLVKSIIKPIQPTKEPTSSSIAEKESAQNIAIPVYFTTWFNRGVWGVIGINAISTWSAVGNLLVGGLGESRKWYVAGLVTTISHFLFVPLVVPSVQGLMRMCVEQEKGGKGEEGRAKELVREWNGVHRIRMCTVDLVAWGSFGAGILGYFAGKM
;
A
#
# COMPACT_ATOMS: atom_id res chain seq x y z
N MET A 1 16.50 -28.95 -11.87
CA MET A 1 17.22 -28.30 -10.76
C MET A 1 17.92 -27.06 -11.30
N SER A 2 18.00 -25.96 -10.55
CA SER A 2 18.76 -24.77 -10.96
C SER A 2 19.85 -24.53 -9.95
N THR A 3 21.09 -24.45 -10.42
CA THR A 3 22.26 -24.13 -9.60
C THR A 3 22.56 -22.66 -9.74
N ALA A 4 22.61 -21.96 -8.62
CA ALA A 4 23.04 -20.56 -8.56
C ALA A 4 24.37 -20.50 -7.82
N THR A 5 25.36 -19.84 -8.42
CA THR A 5 26.61 -19.52 -7.73
C THR A 5 26.56 -18.04 -7.38
N ILE A 6 26.38 -17.74 -6.10
CA ILE A 6 26.37 -16.37 -5.57
C ILE A 6 27.58 -16.24 -4.64
N LEU A 7 28.49 -15.31 -4.96
CA LEU A 7 29.69 -15.04 -4.15
C LEU A 7 30.54 -16.30 -3.85
N GLY A 8 30.65 -17.20 -4.82
CA GLY A 8 31.42 -18.44 -4.69
C GLY A 8 30.70 -19.59 -3.99
N VAL A 9 29.47 -19.39 -3.51
CA VAL A 9 28.64 -20.45 -2.92
C VAL A 9 27.65 -20.95 -3.96
N SER A 10 27.80 -22.22 -4.35
CA SER A 10 26.86 -22.90 -5.25
C SER A 10 25.73 -23.53 -4.44
N SER A 11 24.50 -23.06 -4.63
CA SER A 11 23.30 -23.67 -4.07
C SER A 11 22.37 -24.16 -5.17
N THR A 12 21.94 -25.41 -5.04
CA THR A 12 20.98 -26.03 -5.94
C THR A 12 19.59 -25.93 -5.34
N LEU A 13 18.69 -25.19 -5.97
CA LEU A 13 17.30 -25.12 -5.52
C LEU A 13 16.54 -26.36 -6.00
N THR A 14 15.83 -27.00 -5.06
CA THR A 14 14.85 -28.03 -5.38
C THR A 14 13.72 -27.42 -6.22
N PRO A 15 13.00 -28.21 -7.04
CA PRO A 15 11.90 -27.68 -7.85
C PRO A 15 10.86 -26.87 -7.06
N PRO A 16 10.42 -27.31 -5.86
CA PRO A 16 9.49 -26.52 -5.05
C PRO A 16 10.06 -25.18 -4.57
N LEU A 17 11.33 -25.15 -4.13
CA LEU A 17 11.97 -23.91 -3.69
C LEU A 17 12.19 -22.94 -4.86
N LEU A 18 12.52 -23.45 -6.04
CA LEU A 18 12.61 -22.63 -7.24
C LEU A 18 11.25 -22.04 -7.63
N ALA A 19 10.17 -22.83 -7.55
CA ALA A 19 8.82 -22.34 -7.82
C ALA A 19 8.39 -21.29 -6.79
N ALA A 20 8.65 -21.52 -5.51
CA ALA A 20 8.40 -20.54 -4.44
C ALA A 20 9.15 -19.23 -4.71
N LEU A 21 10.43 -19.31 -5.09
CA LEU A 21 11.22 -18.15 -5.49
C LEU A 21 10.59 -17.42 -6.68
N ARG A 22 10.13 -18.12 -7.72
CA ARG A 22 9.45 -17.51 -8.88
C ARG A 22 8.20 -16.74 -8.50
N ILE A 23 7.43 -17.27 -7.55
CA ILE A 23 6.11 -16.73 -7.19
C ILE A 23 6.21 -15.59 -6.16
N ALA A 24 7.23 -15.61 -5.31
CA ALA A 24 7.40 -14.65 -4.22
C ALA A 24 7.32 -13.16 -4.62
N PRO A 25 7.89 -12.69 -5.76
CA PRO A 25 7.75 -11.30 -6.16
C PRO A 25 6.30 -10.86 -6.40
N LEU A 26 5.50 -11.74 -7.01
CA LEU A 26 4.08 -11.48 -7.26
C LEU A 26 3.27 -11.48 -5.96
N LEU A 27 3.56 -12.40 -5.03
CA LEU A 27 2.89 -12.40 -3.73
C LEU A 27 3.17 -11.12 -2.95
N GLY A 28 4.43 -10.67 -2.91
CA GLY A 28 4.77 -9.42 -2.26
C GLY A 28 4.11 -8.21 -2.94
N THR A 29 4.13 -8.13 -4.28
CA THR A 29 3.50 -6.99 -4.98
C THR A 29 1.98 -7.01 -4.89
N THR A 30 1.35 -8.20 -4.80
CA THR A 30 -0.08 -8.34 -4.51
C THR A 30 -0.39 -7.81 -3.11
N ALA A 31 0.43 -8.14 -2.11
CA ALA A 31 0.25 -7.64 -0.75
C ALA A 31 0.46 -6.12 -0.67
N THR A 32 1.45 -5.55 -1.39
CA THR A 32 1.66 -4.09 -1.48
C THR A 32 0.45 -3.41 -2.12
N LEU A 33 -0.08 -3.96 -3.23
CA LEU A 33 -1.24 -3.40 -3.93
C LEU A 33 -2.52 -3.46 -3.07
N ALA A 34 -2.75 -4.60 -2.41
CA ALA A 34 -3.86 -4.77 -1.48
C ALA A 34 -3.75 -3.78 -0.31
N HIS A 35 -2.55 -3.61 0.24
CA HIS A 35 -2.28 -2.61 1.27
C HIS A 35 -2.62 -1.20 0.78
N ALA A 36 -2.10 -0.80 -0.39
CA ALA A 36 -2.35 0.52 -0.97
C ALA A 36 -3.86 0.79 -1.17
N TYR A 37 -4.61 -0.20 -1.66
CA TYR A 37 -6.06 -0.09 -1.83
C TYR A 37 -6.81 0.04 -0.50
N MET A 38 -6.43 -0.77 0.50
CA MET A 38 -7.03 -0.70 1.84
C MET A 38 -6.76 0.65 2.50
N GLU A 39 -5.54 1.17 2.36
CA GLU A 39 -5.11 2.44 2.92
C GLU A 39 -5.85 3.62 2.26
N GLU A 40 -5.98 3.62 0.93
CA GLU A 40 -6.77 4.60 0.19
C GLU A 40 -8.24 4.56 0.61
N THR A 41 -8.83 3.36 0.72
CA THR A 41 -10.23 3.21 1.14
C THR A 41 -10.44 3.71 2.57
N THR A 42 -9.56 3.33 3.48
CA THR A 42 -9.65 3.68 4.91
C THR A 42 -9.50 5.19 5.09
N THR A 43 -8.48 5.80 4.50
CA THR A 43 -8.23 7.24 4.69
C THR A 43 -9.25 8.11 3.94
N ARG A 44 -9.76 7.68 2.77
CA ARG A 44 -10.88 8.38 2.10
C ARG A 44 -12.17 8.31 2.90
N SER A 45 -12.42 7.21 3.62
CA SER A 45 -13.61 7.07 4.46
C SER A 45 -13.67 8.14 5.56
N LEU A 46 -12.51 8.68 5.98
CA LEU A 46 -12.45 9.76 6.95
C LEU A 46 -13.15 11.02 6.44
N PHE A 47 -13.18 11.30 5.14
CA PHE A 47 -13.75 12.54 4.58
C PHE A 47 -14.99 12.32 3.71
N THR A 48 -15.26 11.08 3.31
CA THR A 48 -16.41 10.77 2.46
C THR A 48 -17.70 10.83 3.30
N PRO A 49 -18.80 11.39 2.79
CA PRO A 49 -20.10 11.29 3.45
C PRO A 49 -20.48 9.82 3.65
N THR A 50 -21.06 9.50 4.82
CA THR A 50 -21.51 8.13 5.11
C THR A 50 -22.61 7.74 4.13
N PRO A 51 -22.52 6.59 3.43
CA PRO A 51 -23.52 6.15 2.46
C PRO A 51 -24.74 5.54 3.16
N SER A 52 -25.43 6.35 3.99
CA SER A 52 -26.60 5.96 4.80
C SER A 52 -27.81 5.55 3.96
N GLN A 53 -27.80 5.85 2.67
CA GLN A 53 -28.87 5.54 1.72
C GLN A 53 -28.61 4.29 0.87
N SER A 54 -27.48 3.61 1.09
CA SER A 54 -27.12 2.40 0.33
C SER A 54 -28.12 1.25 0.58
N PRO A 55 -28.33 0.35 -0.39
CA PRO A 55 -29.22 -0.81 -0.23
C PRO A 55 -28.86 -1.66 1.00
N LEU A 56 -27.55 -1.84 1.25
CA LEU A 56 -27.04 -2.57 2.40
C LEU A 56 -27.48 -1.90 3.72
N VAL A 57 -27.23 -0.61 3.89
CA VAL A 57 -27.64 0.11 5.12
C VAL A 57 -29.15 0.02 5.32
N LYS A 58 -29.94 0.27 4.27
CA LYS A 58 -31.41 0.18 4.31
C LYS A 58 -31.93 -1.21 4.68
N SER A 59 -31.20 -2.28 4.35
CA SER A 59 -31.55 -3.64 4.76
C SER A 59 -31.29 -3.91 6.24
N ILE A 60 -30.25 -3.30 6.82
CA ILE A 60 -29.80 -3.53 8.19
C ILE A 60 -30.61 -2.72 9.21
N ILE A 61 -30.88 -1.45 8.93
CA ILE A 61 -31.37 -0.50 9.94
C ILE A 61 -32.90 -0.43 10.09
N LYS A 62 -33.67 -1.33 9.47
CA LYS A 62 -35.15 -1.28 9.55
C LYS A 62 -35.63 -1.33 11.01
N PRO A 63 -36.50 -0.40 11.47
CA PRO A 63 -37.31 0.57 10.72
C PRO A 63 -36.77 2.03 10.67
N ILE A 64 -35.53 2.30 11.07
CA ILE A 64 -34.97 3.66 11.15
C ILE A 64 -34.85 4.26 9.74
N GLN A 65 -35.59 5.35 9.49
CA GLN A 65 -35.45 6.10 8.24
C GLN A 65 -34.23 7.03 8.29
N PRO A 66 -33.29 6.92 7.35
CA PRO A 66 -32.13 7.80 7.30
C PRO A 66 -32.54 9.25 6.97
N THR A 67 -32.09 10.20 7.79
CA THR A 67 -32.28 11.65 7.57
C THR A 67 -31.59 12.11 6.29
N LYS A 68 -32.21 13.03 5.54
CA LYS A 68 -31.69 13.51 4.24
C LYS A 68 -30.39 14.31 4.38
N GLU A 69 -30.21 15.08 5.44
CA GLU A 69 -29.05 15.94 5.64
C GLU A 69 -28.60 15.99 7.11
N PRO A 70 -27.27 16.02 7.38
CA PRO A 70 -26.73 16.23 8.72
C PRO A 70 -26.95 17.68 9.18
N THR A 71 -27.16 17.87 10.49
CA THR A 71 -27.29 19.21 11.09
C THR A 71 -25.94 19.93 11.14
N SER A 72 -25.94 21.27 11.18
CA SER A 72 -24.71 22.07 11.34
C SER A 72 -23.91 21.69 12.58
N SER A 73 -24.58 21.36 13.70
CA SER A 73 -23.93 20.86 14.91
C SER A 73 -23.21 19.53 14.70
N SER A 74 -23.84 18.58 14.00
CA SER A 74 -23.24 17.28 13.69
C SER A 74 -22.08 17.38 12.71
N ILE A 75 -22.13 18.37 11.80
CA ILE A 75 -21.00 18.68 10.91
C ILE A 75 -19.84 19.19 11.75
N ALA A 76 -20.04 20.22 12.58
CA ALA A 76 -18.98 20.78 13.43
C ALA A 76 -18.36 19.75 14.37
N GLU A 77 -19.19 18.88 14.97
CA GLU A 77 -18.72 17.78 15.82
C GLU A 77 -17.86 16.78 15.04
N LYS A 78 -18.28 16.40 13.83
CA LYS A 78 -17.50 15.53 12.94
C LYS A 78 -16.15 16.18 12.58
N GLU A 79 -16.14 17.47 12.28
CA GLU A 79 -14.90 18.18 11.94
C GLU A 79 -13.93 18.25 13.12
N SER A 80 -14.44 18.54 14.31
CA SER A 80 -13.67 18.48 15.56
C SER A 80 -13.08 17.09 15.81
N ALA A 81 -13.91 16.04 15.66
CA ALA A 81 -13.46 14.66 15.81
C ALA A 81 -12.37 14.30 14.79
N GLN A 82 -12.51 14.74 13.54
CA GLN A 82 -11.51 14.52 12.48
C GLN A 82 -10.18 15.21 12.80
N ASN A 83 -10.20 16.44 13.31
CA ASN A 83 -9.00 17.19 13.67
C ASN A 83 -8.15 16.45 14.73
N ILE A 84 -8.76 15.60 15.55
CA ILE A 84 -8.08 14.78 16.57
C ILE A 84 -7.74 13.39 16.00
N ALA A 85 -8.72 12.70 15.41
CA ALA A 85 -8.58 11.30 15.02
C ALA A 85 -7.54 11.08 13.91
N ILE A 86 -7.41 12.02 12.98
CA ILE A 86 -6.50 11.88 11.83
C ILE A 86 -5.03 11.90 12.26
N PRO A 87 -4.53 12.93 13.00
CA PRO A 87 -3.17 12.91 13.53
C PRO A 87 -2.85 11.66 14.35
N VAL A 88 -3.77 11.23 15.22
CA VAL A 88 -3.61 10.03 16.06
C VAL A 88 -3.50 8.76 15.21
N TYR A 89 -4.38 8.60 14.22
CA TYR A 89 -4.34 7.46 13.31
C TYR A 89 -3.02 7.40 12.55
N PHE A 90 -2.60 8.50 11.92
CA PHE A 90 -1.37 8.54 11.14
C PHE A 90 -0.14 8.31 12.01
N THR A 91 -0.07 8.93 13.18
CA THR A 91 1.04 8.73 14.12
C THR A 91 1.10 7.26 14.56
N THR A 92 -0.03 6.65 14.91
CA THR A 92 -0.08 5.24 15.31
C THR A 92 0.30 4.29 14.17
N TRP A 93 -0.27 4.51 12.99
CA TRP A 93 -0.03 3.67 11.83
C TRP A 93 1.44 3.73 11.38
N PHE A 94 2.05 4.92 11.29
CA PHE A 94 3.45 5.04 10.89
C PHE A 94 4.42 4.49 11.95
N ASN A 95 4.05 4.44 13.22
CA ASN A 95 4.88 3.80 14.25
C ASN A 95 4.77 2.26 14.28
N ARG A 96 3.76 1.67 13.61
CA ARG A 96 3.48 0.22 13.69
C ARG A 96 3.38 -0.45 12.33
N GLY A 97 2.50 0.05 11.46
CA GLY A 97 2.18 -0.50 10.15
C GLY A 97 3.27 -0.33 9.10
N VAL A 98 4.09 0.73 9.18
CA VAL A 98 5.13 1.00 8.17
C VAL A 98 6.13 -0.15 8.03
N TRP A 99 6.42 -0.87 9.11
CA TRP A 99 7.32 -2.02 9.10
C TRP A 99 6.81 -3.18 8.24
N GLY A 100 5.48 -3.36 8.18
CA GLY A 100 4.85 -4.32 7.29
C GLY A 100 5.08 -3.97 5.82
N VAL A 101 4.92 -2.69 5.46
CA VAL A 101 5.16 -2.18 4.10
C VAL A 101 6.63 -2.36 3.70
N ILE A 102 7.57 -2.07 4.61
CA ILE A 102 9.00 -2.29 4.39
C ILE A 102 9.27 -3.79 4.15
N GLY A 103 8.73 -4.66 5.00
CA GLY A 103 8.92 -6.11 4.89
C GLY A 103 8.40 -6.69 3.57
N ILE A 104 7.18 -6.30 3.17
CA ILE A 104 6.57 -6.78 1.93
C ILE A 104 7.36 -6.31 0.70
N ASN A 105 7.77 -5.04 0.66
CA ASN A 105 8.59 -4.53 -0.44
C ASN A 105 9.98 -5.19 -0.48
N ALA A 106 10.57 -5.49 0.69
CA ALA A 106 11.82 -6.24 0.77
C ALA A 106 11.66 -7.65 0.21
N ILE A 107 10.57 -8.35 0.52
CA ILE A 107 10.26 -9.66 -0.05
C ILE A 107 10.19 -9.58 -1.58
N SER A 108 9.42 -8.64 -2.13
CA SER A 108 9.33 -8.47 -3.59
C SER A 108 10.66 -8.18 -4.25
N THR A 109 11.43 -7.25 -3.68
CA THR A 109 12.72 -6.80 -4.23
C THR A 109 13.73 -7.94 -4.20
N TRP A 110 13.95 -8.55 -3.03
CA TRP A 110 15.00 -9.55 -2.86
C TRP A 110 14.67 -10.88 -3.53
N SER A 111 13.39 -11.28 -3.55
CA SER A 111 13.00 -12.46 -4.33
C SER A 111 13.17 -12.22 -5.83
N ALA A 112 12.87 -11.03 -6.35
CA ALA A 112 13.10 -10.70 -7.76
C ALA A 112 14.60 -10.67 -8.10
N VAL A 113 15.44 -10.10 -7.23
CA VAL A 113 16.91 -10.19 -7.37
C VAL A 113 17.36 -11.64 -7.38
N GLY A 114 16.90 -12.46 -6.42
CA GLY A 114 17.22 -13.89 -6.37
C GLY A 114 16.84 -14.62 -7.66
N ASN A 115 15.67 -14.32 -8.24
CA ASN A 115 15.24 -14.88 -9.52
C ASN A 115 16.19 -14.56 -10.68
N LEU A 116 16.73 -13.34 -10.71
CA LEU A 116 17.67 -12.89 -11.74
C LEU A 116 19.05 -13.52 -11.57
N LEU A 117 19.46 -13.79 -10.32
CA LEU A 117 20.74 -14.44 -10.00
C LEU A 117 20.72 -15.95 -10.23
N VAL A 118 19.59 -16.63 -9.97
CA VAL A 118 19.45 -18.09 -10.13
C VAL A 118 19.40 -18.52 -11.60
N GLY A 119 19.17 -17.60 -12.54
CA GLY A 119 19.12 -17.89 -13.98
C GLY A 119 17.87 -18.68 -14.39
N GLY A 120 17.83 -19.20 -15.62
CA GLY A 120 16.75 -20.10 -16.08
C GLY A 120 15.38 -19.45 -16.29
N LEU A 121 15.31 -18.12 -16.44
CA LEU A 121 14.07 -17.39 -16.73
C LEU A 121 13.72 -17.32 -18.22
N GLY A 122 14.69 -17.55 -19.12
CA GLY A 122 14.50 -17.37 -20.57
C GLY A 122 13.90 -16.00 -20.91
N GLU A 123 12.92 -15.99 -21.80
CA GLU A 123 12.17 -14.78 -22.18
C GLU A 123 11.45 -14.08 -21.03
N SER A 124 11.14 -14.79 -19.94
CA SER A 124 10.47 -14.19 -18.78
C SER A 124 11.38 -13.24 -18.00
N ARG A 125 12.70 -13.26 -18.25
CA ARG A 125 13.67 -12.41 -17.56
C ARG A 125 13.33 -10.92 -17.68
N LYS A 126 12.88 -10.45 -18.86
CA LYS A 126 12.53 -9.05 -19.09
C LYS A 126 11.42 -8.56 -18.15
N TRP A 127 10.45 -9.43 -17.87
CA TRP A 127 9.34 -9.14 -16.96
C TRP A 127 9.79 -9.07 -15.49
N TYR A 128 10.71 -9.94 -15.07
CA TYR A 128 11.29 -9.84 -13.72
C TYR A 128 12.16 -8.59 -13.55
N VAL A 129 12.90 -8.19 -14.59
CA VAL A 129 13.67 -6.93 -14.57
C VAL A 129 12.73 -5.73 -14.49
N ALA A 130 11.70 -5.67 -15.35
CA ALA A 130 10.71 -4.61 -15.33
C ALA A 130 10.02 -4.51 -13.95
N GLY A 131 9.55 -5.65 -13.43
CA GLY A 131 8.96 -5.76 -12.10
C GLY A 131 9.88 -5.22 -11.01
N LEU A 132 11.14 -5.67 -10.97
CA LEU A 132 12.14 -5.23 -9.99
C LEU A 132 12.39 -3.71 -10.05
N VAL A 133 12.61 -3.16 -11.25
CA VAL A 133 12.82 -1.71 -11.44
C VAL A 133 11.62 -0.92 -10.92
N THR A 134 10.40 -1.36 -11.22
CA THR A 134 9.18 -0.71 -10.74
C THR A 134 8.96 -0.87 -9.24
N THR A 135 9.27 -2.02 -8.65
CA THR A 135 9.23 -2.21 -7.19
C THR A 135 10.22 -1.30 -6.49
N ILE A 136 11.45 -1.14 -7.00
CA ILE A 136 12.41 -0.19 -6.40
C ILE A 136 11.93 1.26 -6.57
N SER A 137 11.28 1.57 -7.70
CA SER A 137 10.70 2.89 -7.96
C SER A 137 9.59 3.28 -6.96
N HIS A 138 8.98 2.31 -6.25
CA HIS A 138 8.08 2.58 -5.12
C HIS A 138 8.69 3.56 -4.11
N PHE A 139 9.98 3.40 -3.82
CA PHE A 139 10.67 4.23 -2.82
C PHE A 139 10.90 5.68 -3.27
N LEU A 140 10.78 5.99 -4.56
CA LEU A 140 10.85 7.36 -5.07
C LEU A 140 9.67 8.23 -4.60
N PHE A 141 8.59 7.62 -4.12
CA PHE A 141 7.44 8.32 -3.56
C PHE A 141 7.61 8.69 -2.09
N VAL A 142 8.61 8.14 -1.39
CA VAL A 142 8.84 8.43 0.04
C VAL A 142 9.07 9.93 0.27
N PRO A 143 9.94 10.65 -0.47
CA PRO A 143 10.13 12.08 -0.27
C PRO A 143 8.86 12.90 -0.51
N LEU A 144 7.95 12.42 -1.36
CA LEU A 144 6.70 13.11 -1.69
C LEU A 144 5.64 13.01 -0.59
N VAL A 145 5.68 11.94 0.22
CA VAL A 145 4.71 11.72 1.31
C VAL A 145 5.22 12.21 2.66
N VAL A 146 6.53 12.34 2.84
CA VAL A 146 7.17 12.77 4.09
C VAL A 146 6.59 14.09 4.63
N PRO A 147 6.39 15.16 3.85
CA PRO A 147 5.86 16.41 4.37
C PRO A 147 4.47 16.25 5.01
N SER A 148 3.57 15.50 4.36
CA SER A 148 2.22 15.28 4.88
C SER A 148 2.24 14.45 6.17
N VAL A 149 3.07 13.42 6.23
CA VAL A 149 3.24 12.57 7.42
C VAL A 149 3.84 13.36 8.58
N GLN A 150 4.90 14.15 8.32
CA GLN A 150 5.52 15.01 9.33
C GLN A 150 4.54 16.04 9.87
N GLY A 151 3.73 16.66 9.01
CA GLY A 151 2.69 17.59 9.43
C GLY A 151 1.68 16.94 10.38
N LEU A 152 1.19 15.74 10.04
CA LEU A 152 0.24 15.00 10.87
C LEU A 152 0.83 14.56 12.21
N MET A 153 2.09 14.10 12.22
CA MET A 153 2.77 13.74 13.48
C MET A 153 3.01 14.97 14.36
N ARG A 154 3.42 16.10 13.79
CA ARG A 154 3.58 17.35 14.53
C ARG A 154 2.27 17.80 15.17
N MET A 155 1.17 17.76 14.40
CA MET A 155 -0.16 18.06 14.92
C MET A 155 -0.52 17.15 16.11
N CYS A 156 -0.24 15.85 16.02
CA CYS A 156 -0.51 14.90 17.11
C CYS A 156 0.27 15.28 18.38
N VAL A 157 1.57 15.56 18.25
CA VAL A 157 2.43 15.95 19.38
C VAL A 157 2.03 17.30 19.98
N GLU A 158 1.60 18.25 19.15
CA GLU A 158 1.10 19.55 19.62
C GLU A 158 -0.22 19.41 20.39
N GLN A 159 -1.12 18.55 19.91
CA GLN A 159 -2.40 18.25 20.56
C GLN A 159 -2.20 17.56 21.92
N GLU A 160 -1.24 16.63 22.03
CA GLU A 160 -0.86 16.00 23.31
C GLU A 160 -0.39 17.03 24.36
N LYS A 161 0.19 18.15 23.91
CA LYS A 161 0.62 19.26 24.78
C LYS A 161 -0.52 20.24 25.11
N GLY A 162 -1.75 19.97 24.70
CA GLY A 162 -2.90 20.87 24.88
C GLY A 162 -2.98 21.99 23.83
N GLY A 163 -2.19 21.93 22.76
CA GLY A 163 -2.29 22.84 21.63
C GLY A 163 -3.59 22.65 20.85
N LYS A 164 -4.16 23.75 20.36
CA LYS A 164 -5.27 23.69 19.39
C LYS A 164 -4.68 23.59 17.99
N GLY A 165 -4.96 22.48 17.31
CA GLY A 165 -4.56 22.31 15.92
C GLY A 165 -5.29 23.27 14.98
N GLU A 166 -4.70 23.53 13.82
CA GLU A 166 -5.33 24.31 12.76
C GLU A 166 -6.51 23.54 12.15
N GLU A 167 -7.70 24.15 12.13
CA GLU A 167 -8.90 23.52 11.59
C GLU A 167 -8.74 23.19 10.11
N GLY A 168 -9.12 21.98 9.71
CA GLY A 168 -9.08 21.55 8.31
C GLY A 168 -7.69 21.13 7.81
N ARG A 169 -6.60 21.54 8.47
CA ARG A 169 -5.23 21.22 8.06
C ARG A 169 -4.97 19.71 8.00
N ALA A 170 -5.46 18.95 8.97
CA ALA A 170 -5.33 17.49 8.96
C ALA A 170 -5.97 16.86 7.70
N LYS A 171 -7.12 17.40 7.25
CA LYS A 171 -7.80 16.90 6.04
C LYS A 171 -6.99 17.18 4.79
N GLU A 172 -6.41 18.37 4.70
CA GLU A 172 -5.57 18.80 3.58
C GLU A 172 -4.34 17.89 3.44
N LEU A 173 -3.61 17.68 4.55
CA LEU A 173 -2.43 16.81 4.57
C LEU A 173 -2.77 15.37 4.14
N VAL A 174 -3.90 14.81 4.58
CA VAL A 174 -4.31 13.48 4.14
C VAL A 174 -4.74 13.45 2.68
N ARG A 175 -5.32 14.53 2.13
CA ARG A 175 -5.67 14.61 0.71
C ARG A 175 -4.42 14.64 -0.17
N GLU A 176 -3.41 15.41 0.21
CA GLU A 176 -2.11 15.44 -0.46
C GLU A 176 -1.46 14.05 -0.45
N TRP A 177 -1.37 13.45 0.75
CA TRP A 177 -0.83 12.12 0.96
C TRP A 177 -1.56 11.06 0.11
N ASN A 178 -2.90 11.12 0.06
CA ASN A 178 -3.73 10.23 -0.75
C ASN A 178 -3.50 10.41 -2.25
N GLY A 179 -3.33 11.66 -2.70
CA GLY A 179 -3.03 11.95 -4.11
C GLY A 179 -1.75 11.26 -4.56
N VAL A 180 -0.69 11.40 -3.75
CA VAL A 180 0.60 10.75 -4.02
C VAL A 180 0.49 9.22 -3.95
N HIS A 181 -0.19 8.68 -2.93
CA HIS A 181 -0.41 7.24 -2.78
C HIS A 181 -1.17 6.63 -3.94
N ARG A 182 -2.21 7.30 -4.43
CA ARG A 182 -2.98 6.86 -5.59
C ARG A 182 -2.13 6.82 -6.85
N ILE A 183 -1.30 7.85 -7.09
CA ILE A 183 -0.39 7.86 -8.24
C ILE A 183 0.60 6.69 -8.13
N ARG A 184 1.24 6.49 -6.98
CA ARG A 184 2.14 5.35 -6.74
C ARG A 184 1.45 4.03 -7.01
N MET A 185 0.25 3.84 -6.46
CA MET A 185 -0.54 2.62 -6.63
C MET A 185 -0.84 2.35 -8.10
N CYS A 186 -1.35 3.35 -8.83
CA CYS A 186 -1.75 3.20 -10.22
C CYS A 186 -0.58 3.10 -11.20
N THR A 187 0.62 3.51 -10.80
CA THR A 187 1.82 3.48 -11.64
C THR A 187 2.72 2.32 -11.26
N VAL A 188 3.57 2.50 -10.25
CA VAL A 188 4.65 1.57 -9.93
C VAL A 188 4.14 0.27 -9.30
N ASP A 189 3.11 0.32 -8.44
CA ASP A 189 2.60 -0.89 -7.78
C ASP A 189 1.84 -1.80 -8.76
N LEU A 190 0.95 -1.23 -9.58
CA LEU A 190 0.23 -1.96 -10.63
C LEU A 190 1.17 -2.50 -11.72
N VAL A 191 2.15 -1.71 -12.17
CA VAL A 191 3.10 -2.16 -13.19
C VAL A 191 4.00 -3.26 -12.64
N ALA A 192 4.46 -3.17 -11.39
CA ALA A 192 5.25 -4.23 -10.76
C ALA A 192 4.46 -5.54 -10.67
N TRP A 193 3.21 -5.45 -10.17
CA TRP A 193 2.30 -6.59 -10.07
C TRP A 193 2.05 -7.24 -11.44
N GLY A 194 1.72 -6.44 -12.45
CA GLY A 194 1.48 -6.93 -13.81
C GLY A 194 2.72 -7.56 -14.45
N SER A 195 3.90 -6.95 -14.23
CA SER A 195 5.17 -7.46 -14.73
C SER A 195 5.52 -8.82 -14.12
N PHE A 196 5.45 -8.97 -12.80
CA PHE A 196 5.70 -10.26 -12.17
C PHE A 196 4.65 -11.31 -12.55
N GLY A 197 3.39 -10.91 -12.71
CA GLY A 197 2.34 -11.79 -13.23
C GLY A 197 2.67 -12.33 -14.62
N ALA A 198 3.04 -11.45 -15.56
CA ALA A 198 3.46 -11.84 -16.91
C ALA A 198 4.71 -12.73 -16.90
N GLY A 199 5.69 -12.42 -16.03
CA GLY A 199 6.90 -13.21 -15.88
C GLY A 199 6.65 -14.62 -15.34
N ILE A 200 5.73 -14.78 -14.39
CA ILE A 200 5.32 -16.08 -13.86
C ILE A 200 4.58 -16.89 -14.93
N LEU A 201 3.59 -16.29 -15.58
CA LEU A 201 2.81 -16.96 -16.63
C LEU A 201 3.71 -17.39 -17.79
N GLY A 202 4.58 -16.51 -18.27
CA GLY A 202 5.54 -16.84 -19.33
C GLY A 202 6.50 -17.97 -18.95
N TYR A 203 6.96 -18.00 -17.70
CA TYR A 203 7.90 -19.03 -17.23
C TYR A 203 7.24 -20.41 -17.15
N PHE A 204 6.01 -20.50 -16.63
CA PHE A 204 5.31 -21.78 -16.52
C PHE A 204 4.70 -22.25 -17.84
N ALA A 205 4.22 -21.33 -18.70
CA ALA A 205 3.74 -21.67 -20.04
C ALA A 205 4.85 -22.27 -20.92
N GLY A 206 6.08 -21.77 -20.82
CA GLY A 206 7.23 -22.33 -21.55
C GLY A 206 7.76 -23.67 -21.01
N LYS A 207 7.14 -24.23 -19.96
CA LYS A 207 7.50 -25.53 -19.37
C LYS A 207 6.42 -26.61 -19.54
N MET A 208 5.25 -26.25 -20.06
CA MET A 208 4.22 -27.19 -20.51
C MET A 208 4.50 -27.58 -21.96
#